data_AF-A0A3R7A3R5-F1
#
_entry.id   AF-A0A3R7A3R5-F1
#
_cell.length_a   1.000
_cell.length_b   1.000
_cell.length_c   1.000
_cell.angle_alpha   90.00
_cell.angle_beta   90.00
_cell.angle_gamma   90.00
#
_symmetry.space_group_name_H-M   'P 1'
#
loop_
_entity.id
_entity.type
_entity.pdbx_description
1 polymer ?
#
loop_
_entity_poly.entity_id
_entity_poly.type
_entity_poly.pdbx_seq_one_letter_code
_entity_poly.pdbx_strand_id
1 'polypeptide(L)'
;MQQQAHQQTTRTTTRKSTGGGFLFGFVFLAVSIGLLFWNEGNAVRQYTSLQEGLASVVELDDTANVESKLVHMTGRLTTQNAQERPIVMDAEFGVAATGVYLHRIVEMLQWKEKRHDHTYTEDGQEKTDVTYTYKKSWSAQSIDSDAFHDASYVNPSYWEYKSKKISAPSVFLRGYRVPDVLLGQISTRDHISLDDASRLQMASILELSLHAPLKGGIPALKTMDIHHNEFMSKEIPSNGKSNNQQHRDRANIGDLRVRFQVTPASAVSVLAMAYGGALHPYTTKSGDPIVLLEEGVMDAAAMIDRAQALVTMWAWGLRVVGLVLAVVGFNVLLQPVVDLAHLFINVPLLGTFVAAAASWSGEHGPRGDCDRVGVVSVSLPVSQIQLMNEWWWWSRPLVALGLVLVAITPYIGMLKLSKAHVKLAVS
;
A
#
# COMPACT_ATOMS: atom_id res chain seq x y z
N MET A 1 -12.34 -13.72 -28.57
CA MET A 1 -12.07 -12.47 -29.31
C MET A 1 -10.59 -12.34 -29.52
N GLN A 2 -10.16 -12.22 -30.78
CA GLN A 2 -8.74 -12.14 -31.14
C GLN A 2 -8.15 -10.84 -30.62
N GLN A 3 -7.09 -10.97 -29.81
CA GLN A 3 -6.25 -9.88 -29.34
C GLN A 3 -5.48 -9.33 -30.53
N GLN A 4 -5.84 -8.14 -31.02
CA GLN A 4 -4.99 -7.41 -31.96
C GLN A 4 -4.08 -6.50 -31.14
N ALA A 5 -2.87 -6.97 -30.88
CA ALA A 5 -1.79 -6.17 -30.32
C ALA A 5 -1.11 -5.43 -31.49
N HIS A 6 -1.34 -4.14 -31.62
CA HIS A 6 -0.54 -3.30 -32.50
C HIS A 6 0.77 -2.93 -31.78
N GLN A 7 1.88 -3.08 -32.49
CA GLN A 7 3.24 -2.83 -32.01
C GLN A 7 3.85 -1.69 -32.83
N GLN A 8 4.33 -0.64 -32.16
CA GLN A 8 5.13 0.43 -32.77
C GLN A 8 6.45 0.53 -32.00
N THR A 9 7.58 0.56 -32.73
CA THR A 9 8.93 0.59 -32.16
C THR A 9 9.65 1.91 -32.44
N THR A 10 10.16 2.57 -31.40
CA THR A 10 10.93 3.83 -31.48
C THR A 10 12.32 3.63 -30.88
N ARG A 11 13.37 4.15 -31.54
CA ARG A 11 14.77 4.10 -31.06
C ARG A 11 15.17 5.42 -30.39
N THR A 12 15.72 5.36 -29.17
CA THR A 12 16.29 6.53 -28.48
C THR A 12 17.67 6.22 -27.89
N THR A 13 18.59 7.20 -27.97
CA THR A 13 19.94 7.15 -27.39
C THR A 13 20.04 8.13 -26.22
N THR A 14 20.42 7.68 -25.03
CA THR A 14 20.53 8.53 -23.83
C THR A 14 22.00 8.74 -23.43
N ARG A 15 22.40 9.99 -23.16
CA ARG A 15 23.75 10.36 -22.68
C ARG A 15 23.73 10.53 -21.15
N LYS A 16 24.63 9.86 -20.42
CA LYS A 16 24.75 9.97 -18.96
C LYS A 16 25.43 11.30 -18.57
N SER A 17 24.83 12.03 -17.63
CA SER A 17 25.44 13.21 -16.99
C SER A 17 26.01 12.83 -15.63
N THR A 18 27.31 13.05 -15.42
CA THR A 18 28.00 12.81 -14.15
C THR A 18 28.42 14.16 -13.56
N GLY A 19 27.99 14.46 -12.33
CA GLY A 19 28.42 15.67 -11.61
C GLY A 19 27.32 16.27 -10.74
N GLY A 20 27.08 15.68 -9.56
CA GLY A 20 26.15 16.24 -8.56
C GLY A 20 25.70 15.27 -7.47
N GLY A 21 25.90 13.95 -7.66
CA GLY A 21 25.36 12.91 -6.78
C GLY A 21 25.75 13.02 -5.30
N PHE A 22 26.97 13.41 -4.97
CA PHE A 22 27.49 13.39 -3.60
C PHE A 22 26.67 14.18 -2.57
N LEU A 23 26.15 15.35 -2.93
CA LEU A 23 25.30 16.14 -2.03
C LEU A 23 23.98 15.42 -1.73
N PHE A 24 23.44 14.71 -2.72
CA PHE A 24 22.24 13.88 -2.52
C PHE A 24 22.51 12.71 -1.57
N GLY A 25 23.72 12.14 -1.59
CA GLY A 25 24.11 11.07 -0.66
C GLY A 25 23.97 11.46 0.82
N PHE A 26 24.46 12.66 1.18
CA PHE A 26 24.28 13.21 2.53
C PHE A 26 22.81 13.45 2.89
N VAL A 27 22.03 13.98 1.94
CA VAL A 27 20.59 14.19 2.15
C VAL A 27 19.88 12.87 2.43
N PHE A 28 20.15 11.82 1.65
CA PHE A 28 19.56 10.50 1.87
C PHE A 28 19.91 9.91 3.24
N LEU A 29 21.17 10.06 3.69
CA LEU A 29 21.58 9.61 5.01
C LEU A 29 20.88 10.39 6.13
N ALA A 30 20.81 11.71 6.03
CA ALA A 30 20.12 12.55 7.02
C ALA A 30 18.62 12.21 7.10
N VAL A 31 17.96 12.06 5.95
CA VAL A 31 16.55 11.65 5.87
C VAL A 31 16.35 10.26 6.48
N SER A 32 17.21 9.30 6.18
CA SER A 32 17.14 7.96 6.74
C SER A 32 17.23 7.97 8.27
N ILE A 33 18.21 8.69 8.83
CA ILE A 33 18.40 8.77 10.29
C ILE A 33 17.18 9.44 10.94
N GLY A 34 16.71 10.56 10.38
CA GLY A 34 15.52 11.25 10.87
C GLY A 34 14.27 10.38 10.83
N LEU A 35 14.06 9.64 9.73
CA LEU A 35 12.94 8.71 9.56
C LEU A 35 12.99 7.57 10.59
N LEU A 36 14.16 6.96 10.81
CA LEU A 36 14.31 5.88 11.77
C LEU A 36 14.08 6.34 13.21
N PHE A 37 14.66 7.50 13.58
CA PHE A 37 14.50 8.07 14.92
C PHE A 37 13.03 8.45 15.19
N TRP A 38 12.40 9.14 14.24
CA TRP A 38 10.98 9.50 14.34
C TRP A 38 10.09 8.27 14.46
N ASN A 39 10.34 7.24 13.66
CA ASN A 39 9.60 5.98 13.69
C ASN A 39 9.75 5.25 15.03
N GLU A 40 10.97 5.16 15.58
CA GLU A 40 11.20 4.51 16.87
C GLU A 40 10.48 5.24 18.00
N GLY A 41 10.59 6.56 18.04
CA GLY A 41 9.88 7.39 19.02
C GLY A 41 8.37 7.22 18.92
N ASN A 42 7.83 7.17 17.71
CA ASN A 42 6.40 6.93 17.49
C ASN A 42 5.97 5.52 17.91
N ALA A 43 6.75 4.48 17.57
CA ALA A 43 6.45 3.10 17.91
C ALA A 43 6.45 2.87 19.45
N VAL A 44 7.43 3.42 20.16
CA VAL A 44 7.53 3.33 21.62
C VAL A 44 6.35 4.05 22.30
N ARG A 45 5.99 5.25 21.82
CA ARG A 45 4.83 6.00 22.34
C ARG A 45 3.53 5.21 22.15
N GLN A 46 3.27 4.71 20.94
CA GLN A 46 2.07 3.92 20.66
C GLN A 46 2.01 2.64 21.48
N TYR A 47 3.13 1.92 21.62
CA TYR A 47 3.19 0.71 22.44
C TYR A 47 2.90 1.01 23.91
N THR A 48 3.47 2.09 24.46
CA THR A 48 3.27 2.49 25.86
C THR A 48 1.84 2.95 26.09
N SER A 49 1.26 3.75 25.18
CA SER A 49 -0.14 4.13 25.19
C SER A 49 -1.06 2.91 25.19
N LEU A 50 -0.81 1.89 24.35
CA LEU A 50 -1.63 0.68 24.31
C LEU A 50 -1.56 -0.12 25.62
N GLN A 51 -0.38 -0.22 26.25
CA GLN A 51 -0.20 -0.88 27.55
C GLN A 51 -0.88 -0.11 28.69
N GLU A 52 -0.76 1.22 28.73
CA GLU A 52 -1.49 2.09 29.66
C GLU A 52 -3.01 1.96 29.46
N GLY A 53 -3.43 1.87 28.20
CA GLY A 53 -4.80 1.58 27.79
C GLY A 53 -5.31 0.32 28.43
N LEU A 54 -4.64 -0.81 28.20
CA LEU A 54 -5.03 -2.13 28.74
C LEU A 54 -5.25 -2.09 30.26
N ALA A 55 -4.37 -1.42 31.00
CA ALA A 55 -4.47 -1.28 32.46
C ALA A 55 -5.65 -0.41 32.93
N SER A 56 -6.23 0.41 32.05
CA SER A 56 -7.35 1.33 32.34
C SER A 56 -8.67 0.93 31.67
N VAL A 57 -8.69 -0.13 30.86
CA VAL A 57 -9.89 -0.65 30.21
C VAL A 57 -10.91 -1.10 31.25
N VAL A 58 -12.15 -0.68 31.06
CA VAL A 58 -13.32 -1.20 31.77
C VAL A 58 -14.15 -2.01 30.77
N GLU A 59 -14.45 -3.27 31.09
CA GLU A 59 -15.43 -4.04 30.32
C GLU A 59 -16.83 -3.48 30.56
N LEU A 60 -17.59 -3.26 29.50
CA LEU A 60 -18.96 -2.80 29.63
C LEU A 60 -19.88 -3.94 30.12
N ASP A 61 -20.17 -3.91 31.41
CA ASP A 61 -21.32 -4.60 32.00
C ASP A 61 -22.51 -3.64 32.16
N ASP A 62 -23.74 -4.15 32.08
CA ASP A 62 -24.98 -3.37 31.97
C ASP A 62 -25.28 -2.46 33.19
N THR A 63 -24.49 -2.56 34.26
CA THR A 63 -24.65 -1.81 35.50
C THR A 63 -23.58 -0.75 35.77
N ALA A 64 -22.53 -0.66 34.94
CA ALA A 64 -21.37 0.20 35.23
C ALA A 64 -21.55 1.64 34.69
N ASN A 65 -21.33 2.64 35.55
CA ASN A 65 -21.10 4.01 35.04
C ASN A 65 -19.70 4.08 34.42
N VAL A 66 -19.68 4.13 33.09
CA VAL A 66 -18.48 4.13 32.25
C VAL A 66 -18.17 5.51 31.63
N GLU A 67 -18.83 6.58 32.08
CA GLU A 67 -18.58 7.92 31.54
C GLU A 67 -17.10 8.31 31.65
N SER A 68 -16.54 8.80 30.54
CA SER A 68 -15.16 9.25 30.38
C SER A 68 -14.09 8.17 30.66
N LYS A 69 -14.48 6.90 30.68
CA LYS A 69 -13.55 5.76 30.82
C LYS A 69 -13.26 5.15 29.45
N LEU A 70 -12.10 4.51 29.33
CA LEU A 70 -11.81 3.62 28.21
C LEU A 70 -12.63 2.34 28.40
N VAL A 71 -13.52 2.06 27.44
CA VAL A 71 -14.45 0.95 27.55
C VAL A 71 -14.18 -0.07 26.45
N HIS A 72 -14.20 -1.34 26.83
CA HIS A 72 -14.32 -2.44 25.89
C HIS A 72 -15.78 -2.82 25.71
N MET A 73 -16.25 -2.82 24.47
CA MET A 73 -17.62 -3.16 24.10
C MET A 73 -17.61 -4.18 22.97
N THR A 74 -18.40 -5.24 23.10
CA THR A 74 -18.66 -6.18 22.02
C THR A 74 -20.14 -6.20 21.68
N GLY A 75 -20.47 -6.38 20.40
CA GLY A 75 -21.87 -6.46 20.00
C GLY A 75 -22.11 -6.18 18.53
N ARG A 76 -23.36 -6.31 18.11
CA ARG A 76 -23.79 -6.00 16.74
C ARG A 76 -23.98 -4.50 16.56
N LEU A 77 -23.62 -4.01 15.38
CA LEU A 77 -23.90 -2.64 14.97
C LEU A 77 -25.39 -2.48 14.62
N THR A 78 -26.02 -1.47 15.20
CA THR A 78 -27.48 -1.26 15.20
C THR A 78 -27.84 0.18 14.82
N THR A 79 -29.12 0.47 14.62
CA THR A 79 -29.62 1.85 14.61
C THR A 79 -29.79 2.34 16.05
N GLN A 80 -30.42 3.50 16.26
CA GLN A 80 -30.80 3.92 17.62
C GLN A 80 -31.74 2.91 18.29
N ASN A 81 -32.48 2.12 17.50
CA ASN A 81 -33.24 0.96 17.95
C ASN A 81 -32.33 -0.28 17.93
N ALA A 82 -32.06 -0.87 19.08
CA ALA A 82 -31.12 -1.99 19.25
C ALA A 82 -31.54 -3.28 18.51
N GLN A 83 -32.81 -3.36 18.08
CA GLN A 83 -33.39 -4.48 17.36
C GLN A 83 -33.22 -4.34 15.84
N GLU A 84 -32.82 -3.17 15.35
CA GLU A 84 -32.73 -2.84 13.93
C GLU A 84 -31.29 -2.75 13.43
N ARG A 85 -31.06 -3.22 12.20
CA ARG A 85 -29.77 -3.08 11.52
C ARG A 85 -29.73 -1.79 10.70
N PRO A 86 -28.57 -1.10 10.63
CA PRO A 86 -28.41 0.03 9.73
C PRO A 86 -28.65 -0.39 8.28
N ILE A 87 -29.31 0.48 7.52
CA ILE A 87 -29.57 0.30 6.09
C ILE A 87 -28.82 1.39 5.33
N VAL A 88 -28.19 0.99 4.25
CA VAL A 88 -27.52 1.87 3.28
C VAL A 88 -28.16 1.68 1.92
N MET A 89 -28.29 2.77 1.16
CA MET A 89 -28.97 2.74 -0.13
C MET A 89 -28.33 3.67 -1.16
N ASP A 90 -28.43 3.28 -2.43
CA ASP A 90 -28.15 4.09 -3.59
C ASP A 90 -29.42 4.16 -4.46
N ALA A 91 -30.17 5.25 -4.30
CA ALA A 91 -31.44 5.44 -5.00
C ALA A 91 -31.25 5.61 -6.53
N GLU A 92 -30.08 6.03 -7.00
CA GLU A 92 -29.76 6.16 -8.42
C GLU A 92 -29.75 4.79 -9.11
N PHE A 93 -29.29 3.76 -8.39
CA PHE A 93 -29.20 2.38 -8.87
C PHE A 93 -30.25 1.45 -8.26
N GLY A 94 -31.11 1.95 -7.37
CA GLY A 94 -32.12 1.13 -6.69
C GLY A 94 -31.52 0.00 -5.86
N VAL A 95 -30.33 0.21 -5.29
CA VAL A 95 -29.63 -0.76 -4.46
C VAL A 95 -29.83 -0.40 -3.00
N ALA A 96 -30.21 -1.38 -2.17
CA ALA A 96 -30.27 -1.23 -0.72
C ALA A 96 -29.76 -2.49 -0.03
N ALA A 97 -29.05 -2.31 1.09
CA ALA A 97 -28.53 -3.43 1.87
C ALA A 97 -28.44 -3.06 3.35
N THR A 98 -28.50 -4.06 4.22
CA THR A 98 -28.17 -3.87 5.64
C THR A 98 -26.65 -3.80 5.79
N GLY A 99 -26.14 -2.70 6.35
CA GLY A 99 -24.71 -2.47 6.48
C GLY A 99 -24.39 -1.04 6.91
N VAL A 100 -23.12 -0.79 7.21
CA VAL A 100 -22.65 0.54 7.64
C VAL A 100 -22.16 1.40 6.49
N TYR A 101 -21.69 0.77 5.40
CA TYR A 101 -21.34 1.43 4.15
C TYR A 101 -21.84 0.66 2.94
N LEU A 102 -22.28 1.38 1.92
CA LEU A 102 -22.47 0.90 0.56
C LEU A 102 -21.37 1.49 -0.32
N HIS A 103 -20.67 0.61 -1.05
CA HIS A 103 -19.61 0.98 -1.98
C HIS A 103 -20.10 0.74 -3.40
N ARG A 104 -20.38 1.83 -4.10
CA ARG A 104 -20.58 1.83 -5.55
C ARG A 104 -19.22 1.92 -6.22
N ILE A 105 -18.89 0.93 -7.04
CA ILE A 105 -17.62 0.84 -7.76
C ILE A 105 -17.94 0.94 -9.23
N VAL A 106 -17.51 2.04 -9.86
CA VAL A 106 -17.66 2.29 -11.29
C VAL A 106 -16.32 2.09 -11.96
N GLU A 107 -16.32 1.32 -13.04
CA GLU A 107 -15.18 1.14 -13.93
C GLU A 107 -15.60 1.48 -15.35
N MET A 108 -14.70 2.10 -16.10
CA MET A 108 -14.88 2.38 -17.51
C MET A 108 -13.95 1.48 -18.33
N LEU A 109 -14.46 0.95 -19.44
CA LEU A 109 -13.62 0.26 -20.41
C LEU A 109 -12.82 1.30 -21.19
N GLN A 110 -11.50 1.28 -21.00
CA GLN A 110 -10.58 2.26 -21.55
C GLN A 110 -9.42 1.55 -22.26
N TRP A 111 -8.78 2.24 -23.21
CA TRP A 111 -7.48 1.87 -23.70
C TRP A 111 -6.44 2.04 -22.61
N LYS A 112 -5.54 1.08 -22.51
CA LYS A 112 -4.36 1.11 -21.65
C LYS A 112 -3.12 0.84 -22.48
N GLU A 113 -2.24 1.82 -22.54
CA GLU A 113 -0.90 1.69 -23.10
C GLU A 113 0.02 0.93 -22.12
N LYS A 114 0.87 0.07 -22.67
CA LYS A 114 2.01 -0.53 -21.99
C LYS A 114 3.25 -0.34 -22.86
N ARG A 115 4.27 0.31 -22.27
CA ARG A 115 5.60 0.47 -22.84
C ARG A 115 6.48 -0.74 -22.49
N HIS A 116 7.21 -1.24 -23.49
CA HIS A 116 8.20 -2.30 -23.36
C HIS A 116 9.52 -1.78 -23.88
N ASP A 117 10.56 -1.80 -23.05
CA ASP A 117 11.90 -1.38 -23.46
C ASP A 117 12.78 -2.62 -23.68
N HIS A 118 13.43 -2.71 -24.84
CA HIS A 118 14.39 -3.75 -25.15
C HIS A 118 15.75 -3.12 -25.47
N THR A 119 16.71 -3.33 -24.58
CA THR A 119 18.07 -2.82 -24.74
C THR A 119 19.00 -3.93 -25.25
N TYR A 120 19.78 -3.64 -26.28
CA TYR A 120 20.77 -4.54 -26.86
C TYR A 120 22.01 -3.76 -27.29
N THR A 121 23.12 -4.47 -27.48
CA THR A 121 24.38 -3.88 -27.95
C THR A 121 24.56 -4.22 -29.42
N GLU A 122 24.79 -3.19 -30.24
CA GLU A 122 25.10 -3.31 -31.66
C GLU A 122 26.27 -2.36 -31.97
N ASP A 123 27.33 -2.88 -32.61
CA ASP A 123 28.57 -2.14 -32.91
C ASP A 123 29.24 -1.48 -31.68
N GLY A 124 29.15 -2.11 -30.51
CA GLY A 124 29.71 -1.58 -29.26
C GLY A 124 28.93 -0.41 -28.66
N GLN A 125 27.78 -0.03 -29.26
CA GLN A 125 26.86 0.97 -28.74
C GLN A 125 25.62 0.31 -28.14
N GLU A 126 25.19 0.79 -26.97
CA GLU A 126 23.93 0.38 -26.34
C GLU A 126 22.76 1.08 -27.05
N LYS A 127 21.83 0.28 -27.61
CA LYS A 127 20.62 0.74 -28.29
C LYS A 127 19.39 0.25 -27.54
N THR A 128 18.37 1.10 -27.46
CA THR A 128 17.07 0.74 -26.85
C THR A 128 15.97 0.85 -27.89
N ASP A 129 15.32 -0.28 -28.18
CA ASP A 129 14.09 -0.35 -28.95
C ASP A 129 12.91 -0.28 -27.98
N VAL A 130 12.09 0.77 -28.10
CA VAL A 130 10.91 0.99 -27.26
C VAL A 130 9.66 0.58 -28.03
N THR A 131 8.93 -0.42 -27.56
CA THR A 131 7.69 -0.91 -28.17
C THR A 131 6.46 -0.61 -27.32
N TYR A 132 5.41 -0.06 -27.92
CA TYR A 132 4.14 0.22 -27.26
C TYR A 132 3.08 -0.82 -27.61
N THR A 133 2.25 -1.19 -26.63
CA THR A 133 1.11 -2.09 -26.81
C THR A 133 -0.15 -1.49 -26.19
N TYR A 134 -1.27 -1.60 -26.89
CA TYR A 134 -2.55 -1.05 -26.45
C TYR A 134 -3.53 -2.18 -26.22
N LYS A 135 -4.25 -2.12 -25.09
CA LYS A 135 -5.31 -3.09 -24.78
C LYS A 135 -6.49 -2.42 -24.12
N LYS A 136 -7.70 -2.93 -24.39
CA LYS A 136 -8.88 -2.56 -23.61
C LYS A 136 -8.76 -3.13 -22.20
N SER A 137 -9.05 -2.30 -21.20
CA SER A 137 -9.05 -2.68 -19.80
C SER A 137 -10.15 -1.93 -19.08
N TRP A 138 -10.92 -2.64 -18.26
CA TRP A 138 -11.72 -1.99 -17.23
C TRP A 138 -10.78 -1.33 -16.24
N SER A 139 -11.06 -0.08 -15.89
CA SER A 139 -10.29 0.69 -14.93
C SER A 139 -11.23 1.56 -14.10
N ALA A 140 -11.02 1.60 -12.80
CA ALA A 140 -11.73 2.52 -11.88
C ALA A 140 -11.15 3.94 -11.91
N GLN A 141 -9.98 4.12 -12.52
CA GLN A 141 -9.29 5.40 -12.67
C GLN A 141 -9.33 5.84 -14.13
N SER A 142 -9.43 7.15 -14.36
CA SER A 142 -9.31 7.75 -15.68
C SER A 142 -7.89 7.54 -16.20
N ILE A 143 -7.75 7.01 -17.41
CA ILE A 143 -6.47 6.86 -18.09
C ILE A 143 -6.35 7.98 -19.11
N ASP A 144 -5.41 8.89 -18.86
CA ASP A 144 -5.11 10.01 -19.76
C ASP A 144 -4.51 9.49 -21.07
N SER A 145 -5.32 9.50 -22.14
CA SER A 145 -4.90 9.08 -23.47
C SER A 145 -4.10 10.14 -24.22
N ASP A 146 -4.12 11.41 -23.77
CA ASP A 146 -3.33 12.46 -24.43
C ASP A 146 -1.82 12.23 -24.22
N ALA A 147 -1.46 11.46 -23.19
CA ALA A 147 -0.11 11.02 -22.90
C ALA A 147 0.30 9.74 -23.67
N PHE A 148 -0.57 9.14 -24.49
CA PHE A 148 -0.22 7.95 -25.27
C PHE A 148 0.72 8.29 -26.44
N HIS A 149 1.56 7.33 -26.78
CA HIS A 149 2.46 7.42 -27.93
C HIS A 149 1.69 7.46 -29.26
N ASP A 150 0.63 6.64 -29.40
CA ASP A 150 -0.27 6.65 -30.54
C ASP A 150 -1.59 7.36 -30.17
N ALA A 151 -1.77 8.56 -30.72
CA ALA A 151 -2.93 9.43 -30.48
C ALA A 151 -4.25 8.90 -31.07
N SER A 152 -4.24 7.81 -31.84
CA SER A 152 -5.48 7.19 -32.34
C SER A 152 -6.25 6.43 -31.25
N TYR A 153 -5.62 6.09 -30.13
CA TYR A 153 -6.24 5.41 -28.99
C TYR A 153 -6.81 6.41 -27.98
N VAL A 154 -8.02 6.90 -28.23
CA VAL A 154 -8.64 7.93 -27.39
C VAL A 154 -9.53 7.32 -26.30
N ASN A 155 -9.42 7.84 -25.07
CA ASN A 155 -10.30 7.53 -23.95
C ASN A 155 -11.27 8.69 -23.66
N PRO A 156 -12.55 8.42 -23.39
CA PRO A 156 -13.50 9.44 -22.94
C PRO A 156 -13.10 10.01 -21.57
N SER A 157 -13.21 11.32 -21.42
CA SER A 157 -12.95 12.03 -20.16
C SER A 157 -14.20 12.16 -19.28
N TYR A 158 -15.39 12.05 -19.87
CA TYR A 158 -16.66 12.17 -19.16
C TYR A 158 -17.13 10.82 -18.61
N TRP A 159 -17.48 10.81 -17.32
CA TRP A 159 -18.06 9.68 -16.62
C TRP A 159 -19.46 10.04 -16.12
N GLU A 160 -20.49 9.40 -16.68
CA GLU A 160 -21.89 9.59 -16.26
C GLU A 160 -22.08 9.25 -14.78
N TYR A 161 -21.49 8.14 -14.35
CA TYR A 161 -21.50 7.68 -12.96
C TYR A 161 -20.10 7.64 -12.36
N LYS A 162 -20.00 7.93 -11.06
CA LYS A 162 -18.75 7.88 -10.30
C LYS A 162 -18.86 6.93 -9.12
N SER A 163 -17.74 6.29 -8.78
CA SER A 163 -17.62 5.51 -7.55
C SER A 163 -18.00 6.35 -6.33
N LYS A 164 -18.70 5.74 -5.38
CA LYS A 164 -19.24 6.45 -4.20
C LYS A 164 -19.22 5.52 -2.99
N LYS A 165 -18.80 6.05 -1.84
CA LYS A 165 -18.98 5.42 -0.53
C LYS A 165 -20.15 6.12 0.17
N ILE A 166 -21.20 5.38 0.47
CA ILE A 166 -22.43 5.89 1.09
C ILE A 166 -22.49 5.32 2.51
N SER A 167 -22.54 6.20 3.51
CA SER A 167 -22.58 5.82 4.92
C SER A 167 -24.01 5.70 5.45
N ALA A 168 -24.23 4.80 6.39
CA ALA A 168 -25.46 4.77 7.17
C ALA A 168 -25.63 6.09 7.97
N PRO A 169 -26.85 6.64 8.13
CA PRO A 169 -27.06 7.93 8.81
C PRO A 169 -26.57 7.96 10.27
N SER A 170 -26.74 6.85 10.98
CA SER A 170 -26.28 6.68 12.35
C SER A 170 -26.12 5.21 12.67
N VAL A 171 -25.00 4.86 13.32
CA VAL A 171 -24.69 3.50 13.74
C VAL A 171 -24.39 3.52 15.23
N PHE A 172 -24.93 2.53 15.94
CA PHE A 172 -24.80 2.40 17.39
C PHE A 172 -24.25 1.02 17.77
N LEU A 173 -23.52 0.99 18.88
CA LEU A 173 -23.06 -0.21 19.57
C LEU A 173 -23.45 -0.10 21.03
N ARG A 174 -24.28 -1.03 21.53
CA ARG A 174 -24.80 -1.03 22.91
C ARG A 174 -25.31 0.35 23.38
N GLY A 175 -26.03 1.05 22.50
CA GLY A 175 -26.63 2.36 22.79
C GLY A 175 -25.69 3.57 22.58
N TYR A 176 -24.40 3.37 22.31
CA TYR A 176 -23.46 4.45 22.01
C TYR A 176 -23.30 4.66 20.51
N ARG A 177 -23.36 5.91 20.06
CA ARG A 177 -23.10 6.26 18.66
C ARG A 177 -21.65 5.97 18.30
N VAL A 178 -21.45 5.22 17.23
CA VAL A 178 -20.13 4.86 16.71
C VAL A 178 -19.68 5.91 15.66
N PRO A 179 -18.57 6.62 15.87
CA PRO A 179 -18.03 7.57 14.89
C PRO A 179 -17.49 6.89 13.63
N ASP A 180 -17.46 7.64 12.52
CA ASP A 180 -16.96 7.15 11.22
C ASP A 180 -15.50 6.67 11.28
N VAL A 181 -14.69 7.22 12.20
CA VAL A 181 -13.28 6.80 12.39
C VAL A 181 -13.14 5.35 12.89
N LEU A 182 -14.14 4.85 13.64
CA LEU A 182 -14.18 3.44 14.08
C LEU A 182 -14.79 2.57 12.97
N LEU A 183 -15.90 3.01 12.37
CA LEU A 183 -16.54 2.27 11.27
C LEU A 183 -15.61 2.08 10.07
N GLY A 184 -14.74 3.06 9.79
CA GLY A 184 -13.75 3.00 8.73
C GLY A 184 -12.65 1.95 8.94
N GLN A 185 -12.51 1.39 10.14
CA GLN A 185 -11.57 0.30 10.44
C GLN A 185 -12.12 -1.07 10.01
N ILE A 186 -13.43 -1.17 9.70
CA ILE A 186 -14.02 -2.40 9.16
C ILE A 186 -13.54 -2.59 7.72
N SER A 187 -12.86 -3.71 7.51
CA SER A 187 -12.22 -4.09 6.26
C SER A 187 -13.11 -4.98 5.38
N THR A 188 -14.00 -5.77 5.99
CA THR A 188 -14.89 -6.69 5.26
C THR A 188 -15.80 -5.94 4.27
N ARG A 189 -15.87 -6.49 3.06
CA ARG A 189 -16.71 -6.00 1.97
C ARG A 189 -17.34 -7.18 1.24
N ASP A 190 -18.64 -7.35 1.44
CA ASP A 190 -19.41 -8.39 0.79
C ASP A 190 -19.96 -7.88 -0.54
N HIS A 191 -19.97 -8.73 -1.56
CA HIS A 191 -20.60 -8.41 -2.84
C HIS A 191 -22.11 -8.43 -2.70
N ILE A 192 -22.78 -7.43 -3.27
CA ILE A 192 -24.24 -7.39 -3.34
C ILE A 192 -24.70 -8.12 -4.61
N SER A 193 -25.62 -9.08 -4.45
CA SER A 193 -26.28 -9.73 -5.58
C SER A 193 -27.35 -8.82 -6.18
N LEU A 194 -27.40 -8.73 -7.51
CA LEU A 194 -28.38 -8.02 -8.32
C LEU A 194 -29.26 -9.01 -9.12
N ASP A 195 -29.36 -10.27 -8.67
CA ASP A 195 -30.33 -11.22 -9.20
C ASP A 195 -31.79 -10.78 -8.95
N ASP A 196 -32.74 -11.41 -9.63
CA ASP A 196 -34.15 -11.04 -9.55
C ASP A 196 -34.69 -11.09 -8.12
N ALA A 197 -34.30 -12.11 -7.35
CA ALA A 197 -34.73 -12.28 -5.97
C ALA A 197 -34.20 -11.15 -5.07
N SER A 198 -32.91 -10.83 -5.16
CA SER A 198 -32.29 -9.76 -4.37
C SER A 198 -32.86 -8.40 -4.74
N ARG A 199 -33.11 -8.14 -6.02
CA ARG A 199 -33.72 -6.87 -6.47
C ARG A 199 -35.14 -6.67 -5.95
N LEU A 200 -35.94 -7.73 -5.87
CA LEU A 200 -37.27 -7.66 -5.26
C LEU A 200 -37.19 -7.30 -3.77
N GLN A 201 -36.24 -7.90 -3.03
CA GLN A 201 -36.00 -7.54 -1.62
C GLN A 201 -35.55 -6.09 -1.47
N MET A 202 -34.63 -5.64 -2.32
CA MET A 202 -34.15 -4.24 -2.32
C MET A 202 -35.28 -3.24 -2.56
N ALA A 203 -36.18 -3.54 -3.50
CA ALA A 203 -37.32 -2.69 -3.80
C ALA A 203 -38.22 -2.49 -2.57
N SER A 204 -38.52 -3.58 -1.83
CA SER A 204 -39.28 -3.50 -0.58
C SER A 204 -38.55 -2.70 0.51
N ILE A 205 -37.23 -2.88 0.64
CA ILE A 205 -36.42 -2.11 1.61
C ILE A 205 -36.41 -0.63 1.27
N LEU A 206 -36.26 -0.28 -0.02
CA LEU A 206 -36.25 1.10 -0.49
C LEU A 206 -37.60 1.79 -0.26
N GLU A 207 -38.69 1.12 -0.57
CA GLU A 207 -40.04 1.65 -0.34
C GLU A 207 -40.31 1.93 1.14
N LEU A 208 -39.94 0.98 2.01
CA LEU A 208 -40.06 1.14 3.46
C LEU A 208 -39.18 2.29 3.98
N SER A 209 -37.94 2.39 3.50
CA SER A 209 -36.99 3.39 3.99
C SER A 209 -37.30 4.80 3.48
N LEU A 210 -37.75 4.92 2.23
CA LEU A 210 -38.06 6.21 1.59
C LEU A 210 -39.47 6.72 1.95
N HIS A 211 -40.30 5.91 2.61
CA HIS A 211 -41.72 6.21 2.89
C HIS A 211 -42.51 6.62 1.64
N ALA A 212 -42.02 6.24 0.46
CA ALA A 212 -42.58 6.59 -0.82
C ALA A 212 -42.18 5.53 -1.85
N PRO A 213 -43.09 5.15 -2.77
CA PRO A 213 -42.72 4.32 -3.89
C PRO A 213 -41.71 5.09 -4.76
N LEU A 214 -40.74 4.38 -5.34
CA LEU A 214 -39.84 4.93 -6.35
C LEU A 214 -40.66 5.27 -7.61
N LYS A 215 -41.29 6.45 -7.62
CA LYS A 215 -42.07 6.96 -8.75
C LYS A 215 -41.12 7.13 -9.94
N GLY A 216 -41.35 6.34 -11.00
CA GLY A 216 -40.55 6.38 -12.23
C GLY A 216 -39.45 5.32 -12.35
N GLY A 217 -39.38 4.36 -11.43
CA GLY A 217 -38.42 3.25 -11.48
C GLY A 217 -36.99 3.66 -11.09
N ILE A 218 -36.03 2.77 -11.33
CA ILE A 218 -34.61 3.00 -11.02
C ILE A 218 -34.00 3.95 -12.08
N PRO A 219 -33.46 5.12 -11.70
CA PRO A 219 -32.91 6.08 -12.65
C PRO A 219 -31.83 5.51 -13.58
N ALA A 220 -30.88 4.72 -13.05
CA ALA A 220 -29.80 4.14 -13.83
C ALA A 220 -30.27 3.17 -14.93
N LEU A 221 -31.47 2.59 -14.80
CA LEU A 221 -32.02 1.71 -15.84
C LEU A 221 -32.42 2.45 -17.13
N LYS A 222 -32.35 3.79 -17.15
CA LYS A 222 -32.53 4.56 -18.40
C LYS A 222 -31.34 4.40 -19.34
N THR A 223 -30.12 4.35 -18.81
CA THR A 223 -28.86 4.32 -19.58
C THR A 223 -28.06 3.03 -19.37
N MET A 224 -28.46 2.17 -18.42
CA MET A 224 -27.80 0.90 -18.10
C MET A 224 -28.78 -0.28 -18.07
N ASP A 225 -28.27 -1.48 -18.34
CA ASP A 225 -28.95 -2.76 -18.15
C ASP A 225 -28.19 -3.62 -17.12
N ILE A 226 -28.90 -4.51 -16.42
CA ILE A 226 -28.30 -5.41 -15.44
C ILE A 226 -27.94 -6.72 -16.12
N HIS A 227 -26.65 -7.09 -16.10
CA HIS A 227 -26.12 -8.33 -16.64
C HIS A 227 -25.10 -8.95 -15.68
N HIS A 228 -25.21 -10.26 -15.44
CA HIS A 228 -24.23 -11.01 -14.61
C HIS A 228 -23.88 -10.33 -13.29
N ASN A 229 -24.87 -9.83 -12.55
CA ASN A 229 -24.69 -9.19 -11.26
C ASN A 229 -24.04 -7.79 -11.28
N GLU A 230 -24.01 -7.14 -12.44
CA GLU A 230 -23.43 -5.80 -12.64
C GLU A 230 -24.37 -4.94 -13.48
N PHE A 231 -24.36 -3.62 -13.28
CA PHE A 231 -24.96 -2.69 -14.24
C PHE A 231 -23.96 -2.44 -15.35
N MET A 232 -24.39 -2.55 -16.60
CA MET A 232 -23.59 -2.31 -17.80
C MET A 232 -24.24 -1.21 -18.63
N SER A 233 -23.45 -0.31 -19.22
CA SER A 233 -23.98 0.71 -20.14
C SER A 233 -24.79 0.05 -21.26
N LYS A 234 -25.93 0.65 -21.60
CA LYS A 234 -26.71 0.26 -22.77
C LYS A 234 -25.95 0.65 -24.03
N GLU A 235 -25.86 -0.25 -25.01
CA GLU A 235 -25.52 0.17 -26.36
C GLU A 235 -26.62 1.11 -26.87
N ILE A 236 -26.27 2.36 -27.17
CA ILE A 236 -27.17 3.27 -27.90
C ILE A 236 -27.16 2.80 -29.36
N PRO A 237 -28.26 2.25 -29.92
CA PRO A 237 -28.25 1.78 -31.29
C PRO A 237 -28.13 2.97 -32.23
N SER A 238 -27.03 3.02 -32.98
CA SER A 238 -26.73 4.09 -33.95
C SER A 238 -27.79 4.26 -35.05
N ASN A 239 -28.74 3.32 -35.21
CA ASN A 239 -29.74 3.33 -36.29
C ASN A 239 -31.16 2.84 -35.88
N GLY A 240 -31.55 2.92 -34.60
CA GLY A 240 -32.95 2.71 -34.18
C GLY A 240 -33.57 1.31 -34.40
N LYS A 241 -32.79 0.29 -34.78
CA LYS A 241 -33.24 -1.10 -34.88
C LYS A 241 -32.39 -2.00 -33.99
N SER A 242 -32.98 -2.54 -32.94
CA SER A 242 -32.38 -3.55 -32.06
C SER A 242 -32.47 -4.93 -32.72
N ASN A 243 -31.36 -5.53 -33.12
CA ASN A 243 -31.30 -6.94 -33.49
C ASN A 243 -30.86 -7.75 -32.26
N ASN A 244 -31.84 -8.39 -31.61
CA ASN A 244 -31.77 -8.96 -30.26
C ASN A 244 -30.83 -10.16 -30.03
N GLN A 245 -30.01 -10.61 -30.99
CA GLN A 245 -29.24 -11.86 -30.80
C GLN A 245 -27.73 -11.81 -31.12
N GLN A 246 -27.23 -10.81 -31.86
CA GLN A 246 -25.81 -10.75 -32.28
C GLN A 246 -25.00 -9.59 -31.69
N HIS A 247 -25.63 -8.73 -30.89
CA HIS A 247 -25.03 -7.49 -30.37
C HIS A 247 -24.39 -7.61 -28.98
N ARG A 248 -24.40 -8.79 -28.36
CA ARG A 248 -24.11 -8.97 -26.91
C ARG A 248 -22.65 -8.94 -26.49
N ASP A 249 -21.71 -8.83 -27.43
CA ASP A 249 -20.31 -9.19 -27.18
C ASP A 249 -19.30 -8.04 -27.38
N ARG A 250 -19.69 -6.87 -27.90
CA ARG A 250 -18.69 -5.80 -28.17
C ARG A 250 -18.76 -4.68 -27.15
N ALA A 251 -18.08 -4.87 -26.02
CA ALA A 251 -17.82 -3.79 -25.09
C ALA A 251 -16.99 -2.67 -25.78
N ASN A 252 -17.52 -1.46 -25.75
CA ASN A 252 -17.00 -0.28 -26.42
C ASN A 252 -16.21 0.58 -25.44
N ILE A 253 -15.28 1.37 -25.98
CA ILE A 253 -14.52 2.31 -25.17
C ILE A 253 -15.49 3.37 -24.62
N GLY A 254 -15.43 3.62 -23.32
CA GLY A 254 -16.35 4.50 -22.63
C GLY A 254 -17.51 3.78 -21.92
N ASP A 255 -17.75 2.51 -22.22
CA ASP A 255 -18.78 1.74 -21.52
C ASP A 255 -18.45 1.70 -20.02
N LEU A 256 -19.48 1.87 -19.20
CA LEU A 256 -19.40 1.77 -17.76
C LEU A 256 -19.90 0.41 -17.29
N ARG A 257 -19.22 -0.13 -16.30
CA ARG A 257 -19.74 -1.19 -15.45
C ARG A 257 -19.80 -0.72 -14.01
N VAL A 258 -20.87 -1.06 -13.31
CA VAL A 258 -21.09 -0.69 -11.91
C VAL A 258 -21.39 -1.92 -11.09
N ARG A 259 -20.60 -2.12 -10.03
CA ARG A 259 -20.77 -3.18 -9.06
C ARG A 259 -20.91 -2.60 -7.66
N PHE A 260 -21.59 -3.35 -6.79
CA PHE A 260 -21.87 -2.91 -5.43
C PHE A 260 -21.25 -3.86 -4.41
N GLN A 261 -20.69 -3.27 -3.35
CA GLN A 261 -20.25 -3.98 -2.17
C GLN A 261 -20.83 -3.33 -0.92
N VAL A 262 -21.07 -4.10 0.12
CA VAL A 262 -21.54 -3.61 1.42
C VAL A 262 -20.51 -3.93 2.50
N THR A 263 -20.29 -2.99 3.41
CA THR A 263 -19.63 -3.29 4.68
C THR A 263 -20.71 -3.74 5.66
N PRO A 264 -20.78 -5.04 5.99
CA PRO A 264 -21.88 -5.59 6.78
C PRO A 264 -21.87 -5.02 8.20
N ALA A 265 -23.06 -4.91 8.80
CA ALA A 265 -23.22 -4.56 10.21
C ALA A 265 -23.03 -5.82 11.10
N SER A 266 -21.82 -6.39 11.06
CA SER A 266 -21.44 -7.58 11.81
C SER A 266 -21.23 -7.27 13.31
N ALA A 267 -20.99 -8.31 14.10
CA ALA A 267 -20.53 -8.13 15.47
C ALA A 267 -19.10 -7.58 15.46
N VAL A 268 -18.85 -6.57 16.28
CA VAL A 268 -17.55 -5.91 16.41
C VAL A 268 -17.15 -5.81 17.87
N SER A 269 -15.86 -5.59 18.09
CA SER A 269 -15.28 -5.29 19.40
C SER A 269 -14.62 -3.92 19.32
N VAL A 270 -14.89 -3.07 20.31
CA VAL A 270 -14.46 -1.67 20.30
C VAL A 270 -13.75 -1.32 21.60
N LEU A 271 -12.63 -0.60 21.49
CA LEU A 271 -11.94 0.09 22.57
C LEU A 271 -11.98 1.59 22.30
N ALA A 272 -12.81 2.30 23.06
CA ALA A 272 -12.98 3.75 22.93
C ALA A 272 -13.48 4.36 24.24
N MET A 273 -13.37 5.68 24.36
CA MET A 273 -13.94 6.42 25.49
C MET A 273 -15.45 6.57 25.32
N ALA A 274 -16.23 6.17 26.32
CA ALA A 274 -17.68 6.40 26.33
C ALA A 274 -18.00 7.77 26.95
N TYR A 275 -18.56 8.70 26.17
CA TYR A 275 -18.92 10.04 26.67
C TYR A 275 -20.13 10.61 25.93
N GLY A 276 -21.12 11.13 26.67
CA GLY A 276 -22.27 11.82 26.08
C GLY A 276 -23.10 10.98 25.10
N GLY A 277 -23.17 9.66 25.29
CA GLY A 277 -23.89 8.74 24.38
C GLY A 277 -23.17 8.46 23.05
N ALA A 278 -21.90 8.82 22.92
CA ALA A 278 -21.06 8.52 21.76
C ALA A 278 -19.71 7.93 22.19
N LEU A 279 -19.03 7.29 21.22
CA LEU A 279 -17.67 6.78 21.40
C LEU A 279 -16.67 7.81 20.87
N HIS A 280 -15.63 8.07 21.65
CA HIS A 280 -14.58 9.05 21.37
C HIS A 280 -13.19 8.42 21.50
N PRO A 281 -12.15 9.00 20.86
CA PRO A 281 -10.78 8.60 21.12
C PRO A 281 -10.39 8.83 22.59
N TYR A 282 -9.73 7.86 23.20
CA TYR A 282 -9.26 7.93 24.59
C TYR A 282 -7.78 8.29 24.65
N THR A 283 -7.44 9.48 25.14
CA THR A 283 -6.03 9.90 25.24
C THR A 283 -5.38 9.35 26.50
N THR A 284 -4.31 8.56 26.31
CA THR A 284 -3.49 8.03 27.41
C THR A 284 -2.48 9.05 27.93
N LYS A 285 -1.76 8.74 29.01
CA LYS A 285 -0.73 9.66 29.56
C LYS A 285 0.43 9.83 28.58
N SER A 286 0.74 8.76 27.84
CA SER A 286 1.73 8.75 26.76
C SER A 286 1.32 9.57 25.51
N GLY A 287 0.07 10.04 25.45
CA GLY A 287 -0.39 11.06 24.50
C GLY A 287 -0.94 10.53 23.17
N ASP A 288 -0.77 9.25 22.83
CA ASP A 288 -1.46 8.66 21.68
C ASP A 288 -2.89 8.24 22.05
N PRO A 289 -3.90 8.58 21.20
CA PRO A 289 -5.28 8.24 21.44
C PRO A 289 -5.57 6.77 21.08
N ILE A 290 -6.33 6.09 21.93
CA ILE A 290 -6.86 4.75 21.70
C ILE A 290 -8.27 4.86 21.13
N VAL A 291 -8.43 4.35 19.91
CA VAL A 291 -9.70 4.28 19.20
C VAL A 291 -9.63 3.10 18.25
N LEU A 292 -9.97 1.92 18.75
CA LEU A 292 -9.81 0.66 18.04
C LEU A 292 -11.16 0.00 17.81
N LEU A 293 -11.39 -0.48 16.60
CA LEU A 293 -12.49 -1.37 16.26
C LEU A 293 -11.92 -2.58 15.54
N GLU A 294 -12.29 -3.75 16.04
CA GLU A 294 -11.96 -5.05 15.44
C GLU A 294 -13.23 -5.78 15.03
N GLU A 295 -13.15 -6.50 13.91
CA GLU A 295 -14.25 -7.32 13.43
C GLU A 295 -14.35 -8.62 14.21
N GLY A 296 -15.57 -9.00 14.61
CA GLY A 296 -15.83 -10.16 15.44
C GLY A 296 -15.83 -9.85 16.95
N VAL A 297 -15.96 -10.90 17.75
CA VAL A 297 -15.94 -10.82 19.21
C VAL A 297 -14.52 -11.14 19.68
N MET A 298 -13.85 -10.15 20.23
CA MET A 298 -12.48 -10.20 20.75
C MET A 298 -12.47 -9.55 22.13
N ASP A 299 -11.63 -10.05 23.02
CA ASP A 299 -11.37 -9.42 24.32
C ASP A 299 -10.48 -8.17 24.15
N ALA A 300 -10.43 -7.34 25.20
CA ALA A 300 -9.62 -6.13 25.18
C ALA A 300 -8.12 -6.42 25.01
N ALA A 301 -7.65 -7.52 25.63
CA ALA A 301 -6.27 -7.96 25.56
C ALA A 301 -5.87 -8.33 24.11
N ALA A 302 -6.63 -9.18 23.41
CA ALA A 302 -6.30 -9.55 22.04
C ALA A 302 -6.41 -8.37 21.06
N MET A 303 -7.35 -7.44 21.28
CA MET A 303 -7.42 -6.21 20.48
C MET A 303 -6.13 -5.38 20.62
N ILE A 304 -5.62 -5.25 21.85
CA ILE A 304 -4.40 -4.50 22.13
C ILE A 304 -3.16 -5.25 21.61
N ASP A 305 -3.09 -6.56 21.77
CA ASP A 305 -2.01 -7.39 21.22
C ASP A 305 -1.95 -7.28 19.69
N ARG A 306 -3.11 -7.29 19.02
CA ARG A 306 -3.19 -7.09 17.57
C ARG A 306 -2.75 -5.68 17.17
N ALA A 307 -3.17 -4.65 17.90
CA ALA A 307 -2.71 -3.29 17.67
C ALA A 307 -1.17 -3.18 17.84
N GLN A 308 -0.59 -3.80 18.87
CA GLN A 308 0.86 -3.84 19.08
C GLN A 308 1.60 -4.60 17.98
N ALA A 309 1.03 -5.68 17.46
CA ALA A 309 1.58 -6.41 16.33
C ALA A 309 1.62 -5.53 15.06
N LEU A 310 0.60 -4.71 14.81
CA LEU A 310 0.58 -3.75 13.71
C LEU A 310 1.62 -2.65 13.89
N VAL A 311 1.74 -2.07 15.09
CA VAL A 311 2.79 -1.09 15.40
C VAL A 311 4.17 -1.69 15.16
N THR A 312 4.39 -2.92 15.62
CA THR A 312 5.66 -3.64 15.42
C THR A 312 5.95 -3.91 13.94
N MET A 313 4.93 -4.33 13.17
CA MET A 313 5.04 -4.57 11.73
C MET A 313 5.38 -3.29 10.97
N TRP A 314 4.67 -2.19 11.23
CA TRP A 314 4.96 -0.90 10.63
C TRP A 314 6.35 -0.39 11.02
N ALA A 315 6.72 -0.52 12.28
CA ALA A 315 8.05 -0.15 12.75
C ALA A 315 9.14 -0.93 12.00
N TRP A 316 8.97 -2.23 11.80
CA TRP A 316 9.91 -3.04 11.01
C TRP A 316 9.91 -2.65 9.53
N GLY A 317 8.73 -2.42 8.93
CA GLY A 317 8.61 -1.96 7.55
C GLY A 317 9.35 -0.64 7.31
N LEU A 318 9.16 0.36 8.18
CA LEU A 318 9.88 1.63 8.08
C LEU A 318 11.38 1.49 8.37
N ARG A 319 11.79 0.53 9.22
CA ARG A 319 13.21 0.19 9.40
C ARG A 319 13.84 -0.35 8.12
N VAL A 320 13.14 -1.19 7.37
CA VAL A 320 13.59 -1.68 6.06
C VAL A 320 13.72 -0.52 5.07
N VAL A 321 12.72 0.38 5.01
CA VAL A 321 12.77 1.57 4.13
C VAL A 321 13.94 2.48 4.50
N GLY A 322 14.13 2.77 5.79
CA GLY A 322 15.27 3.55 6.28
C GLY A 322 16.60 2.88 5.92
N LEU A 323 16.74 1.58 6.12
CA LEU A 323 17.95 0.84 5.72
C LEU A 323 18.24 0.98 4.22
N VAL A 324 17.23 0.86 3.35
CA VAL A 324 17.40 1.04 1.90
C VAL A 324 17.85 2.47 1.59
N LEU A 325 17.23 3.48 2.21
CA LEU A 325 17.64 4.89 2.05
C LEU A 325 19.08 5.13 2.51
N ALA A 326 19.50 4.54 3.63
CA ALA A 326 20.86 4.63 4.12
C ALA A 326 21.86 3.97 3.17
N VAL A 327 21.55 2.78 2.65
CA VAL A 327 22.40 2.08 1.67
C VAL A 327 22.52 2.89 0.38
N VAL A 328 21.41 3.41 -0.16
CA VAL A 328 21.44 4.27 -1.34
C VAL A 328 22.26 5.55 -1.08
N GLY A 329 22.01 6.23 0.04
CA GLY A 329 22.72 7.44 0.42
C GLY A 329 24.22 7.23 0.57
N PHE A 330 24.63 6.16 1.25
CA PHE A 330 26.03 5.79 1.42
C PHE A 330 26.71 5.47 0.08
N ASN A 331 26.05 4.70 -0.78
CA ASN A 331 26.56 4.37 -2.11
C ASN A 331 26.74 5.61 -2.98
N VAL A 332 25.76 6.52 -2.98
CA VAL A 332 25.84 7.80 -3.73
C VAL A 332 26.96 8.69 -3.17
N LEU A 333 27.14 8.71 -1.85
CA LEU A 333 28.19 9.48 -1.20
C LEU A 333 29.60 8.96 -1.53
N LEU A 334 29.77 7.65 -1.75
CA LEU A 334 31.03 7.05 -2.15
C LEU A 334 31.36 7.20 -3.65
N GLN A 335 30.43 7.65 -4.50
CA GLN A 335 30.67 7.79 -5.94
C GLN A 335 31.90 8.63 -6.31
N PRO A 336 32.15 9.83 -5.73
CA PRO A 336 33.34 10.60 -6.06
C PRO A 336 34.64 9.89 -5.65
N VAL A 337 34.61 9.09 -4.58
CA VAL A 337 35.76 8.29 -4.16
C VAL A 337 36.08 7.22 -5.19
N VAL A 338 35.04 6.59 -5.79
CA VAL A 338 35.19 5.63 -6.89
C VAL A 338 35.70 6.33 -8.15
N ASP A 339 35.17 7.50 -8.50
CA ASP A 339 35.61 8.27 -9.67
C ASP A 339 37.07 8.74 -9.53
N LEU A 340 37.48 9.17 -8.33
CA LEU A 340 38.85 9.56 -8.00
C LEU A 340 39.79 8.35 -7.88
N ALA A 341 39.25 7.15 -7.70
CA ALA A 341 40.01 5.91 -7.54
C ALA A 341 40.92 5.63 -8.76
N HIS A 342 40.43 5.95 -9.96
CA HIS A 342 41.20 5.82 -11.21
C HIS A 342 42.47 6.70 -11.24
N LEU A 343 42.53 7.76 -10.43
CA LEU A 343 43.70 8.66 -10.34
C LEU A 343 44.83 8.09 -9.46
N PHE A 344 44.50 7.20 -8.52
CA PHE A 344 45.43 6.67 -7.50
C PHE A 344 45.84 5.21 -7.71
N ILE A 345 45.55 4.64 -8.89
CA ILE A 345 45.80 3.23 -9.21
C ILE A 345 47.28 2.82 -9.07
N ASN A 346 48.20 3.79 -9.08
CA ASN A 346 49.65 3.60 -8.97
C ASN A 346 50.20 3.76 -7.53
N VAL A 347 49.35 3.94 -6.51
CA VAL A 347 49.78 4.04 -5.11
C VAL A 347 49.53 2.71 -4.38
N PRO A 348 50.57 1.94 -3.99
CA PRO A 348 50.46 0.53 -3.58
C PRO A 348 49.62 0.25 -2.31
N LEU A 349 49.22 1.28 -1.55
CA LEU A 349 48.36 1.15 -0.36
C LEU A 349 46.91 1.62 -0.59
N LEU A 350 46.66 2.51 -1.56
CA LEU A 350 45.33 3.00 -1.92
C LEU A 350 44.67 2.15 -3.02
N GLY A 351 45.47 1.48 -3.84
CA GLY A 351 44.99 0.63 -4.95
C GLY A 351 44.05 -0.51 -4.53
N THR A 352 44.14 -1.02 -3.30
CA THR A 352 43.29 -2.10 -2.80
C THR A 352 41.88 -1.63 -2.40
N PHE A 353 41.76 -0.43 -1.80
CA PHE A 353 40.47 0.20 -1.52
C PHE A 353 39.77 0.65 -2.81
N VAL A 354 40.55 1.19 -3.75
CA VAL A 354 40.14 1.62 -5.08
C VAL A 354 39.62 0.46 -5.93
N ALA A 355 40.31 -0.68 -5.93
CA ALA A 355 39.88 -1.88 -6.66
C ALA A 355 38.56 -2.46 -6.13
N ALA A 356 38.32 -2.38 -4.82
CA ALA A 356 37.04 -2.75 -4.22
C ALA A 356 35.92 -1.80 -4.69
N ALA A 357 36.17 -0.49 -4.73
CA ALA A 357 35.19 0.50 -5.16
C ALA A 357 34.85 0.43 -6.67
N ALA A 358 35.84 0.19 -7.54
CA ALA A 358 35.65 0.07 -8.99
C ALA A 358 34.86 -1.18 -9.41
N SER A 359 34.94 -2.28 -8.64
CA SER A 359 34.16 -3.51 -8.91
C SER A 359 32.64 -3.33 -8.78
N TRP A 360 32.19 -2.23 -8.16
CA TRP A 360 30.78 -1.88 -7.98
C TRP A 360 30.17 -1.12 -9.17
N SER A 361 30.96 -0.40 -9.99
CA SER A 361 30.45 0.38 -11.15
C SER A 361 30.14 -0.48 -12.39
N GLY A 362 30.32 -1.80 -12.30
CA GLY A 362 30.19 -2.72 -13.43
C GLY A 362 31.41 -2.76 -14.36
N GLU A 363 32.48 -2.01 -14.06
CA GLU A 363 33.76 -2.19 -14.74
C GLU A 363 34.47 -3.42 -14.19
N HIS A 364 34.42 -4.51 -14.96
CA HIS A 364 35.21 -5.71 -14.69
C HIS A 364 36.70 -5.39 -14.85
N GLY A 365 37.39 -5.17 -13.73
CA GLY A 365 38.85 -5.25 -13.69
C GLY A 365 39.34 -6.64 -14.13
N PRO A 366 40.57 -6.79 -14.67
CA PRO A 366 41.02 -8.03 -15.33
C PRO A 366 41.25 -9.25 -14.41
N ARG A 367 40.82 -9.22 -13.15
CA ARG A 367 41.00 -10.32 -12.18
C ARG A 367 39.70 -10.56 -11.42
N GLY A 368 39.05 -11.68 -11.73
CA GLY A 368 37.72 -12.07 -11.26
C GLY A 368 37.64 -12.50 -9.79
N ASP A 369 37.78 -11.56 -8.86
CA ASP A 369 37.40 -11.74 -7.44
C ASP A 369 36.14 -10.92 -7.14
N CYS A 370 34.97 -11.39 -7.59
CA CYS A 370 33.69 -10.67 -7.47
C CYS A 370 32.91 -10.92 -6.16
N ASP A 371 33.25 -11.95 -5.38
CA ASP A 371 32.41 -12.37 -4.24
C ASP A 371 32.67 -11.66 -2.90
N ARG A 372 33.74 -10.84 -2.79
CA ARG A 372 34.22 -10.35 -1.48
C ARG A 372 33.84 -8.90 -1.14
N VAL A 373 33.28 -8.15 -2.09
CA VAL A 373 33.05 -6.70 -1.95
C VAL A 373 31.61 -6.35 -1.55
N GLY A 374 30.61 -7.14 -1.97
CA GLY A 374 29.21 -6.95 -1.54
C GLY A 374 29.00 -7.10 -0.02
N VAL A 375 29.95 -7.72 0.68
CA VAL A 375 29.92 -7.91 2.14
C VAL A 375 30.31 -6.65 2.91
N VAL A 376 31.14 -5.76 2.34
CA VAL A 376 31.67 -4.58 3.05
C VAL A 376 30.73 -3.36 2.96
N SER A 377 30.01 -3.21 1.86
CA SER A 377 29.03 -2.13 1.66
C SER A 377 27.74 -2.34 2.47
N VAL A 378 27.43 -3.58 2.85
CA VAL A 378 26.34 -3.92 3.76
C VAL A 378 26.81 -3.86 5.22
N SER A 379 28.04 -4.28 5.52
CA SER A 379 28.50 -4.40 6.91
C SER A 379 28.71 -3.07 7.62
N LEU A 380 29.21 -2.02 6.94
CA LEU A 380 29.47 -0.73 7.58
C LEU A 380 28.18 0.01 7.99
N PRO A 381 27.16 0.17 7.11
CA PRO A 381 25.87 0.74 7.51
C PRO A 381 25.16 -0.10 8.57
N VAL A 382 25.22 -1.44 8.46
CA VAL A 382 24.63 -2.35 9.45
C VAL A 382 25.32 -2.21 10.81
N SER A 383 26.65 -2.07 10.85
CA SER A 383 27.41 -1.86 12.08
C SER A 383 27.19 -0.49 12.73
N GLN A 384 26.97 0.56 11.94
CA GLN A 384 26.67 1.90 12.45
C GLN A 384 25.24 1.99 13.02
N ILE A 385 24.27 1.32 12.39
CA ILE A 385 22.90 1.19 12.92
C ILE A 385 22.89 0.37 14.22
N GLN A 386 23.81 -0.59 14.38
CA GLN A 386 23.95 -1.40 15.60
C GLN A 386 24.57 -0.64 16.77
N LEU A 387 25.50 0.28 16.51
CA LEU A 387 26.12 1.11 17.56
C LEU A 387 25.17 2.19 18.09
N MET A 388 24.13 2.60 17.33
CA MET A 388 23.15 3.59 17.78
C MET A 388 22.09 3.05 18.76
N ASN A 389 22.02 1.74 19.00
CA ASN A 389 21.03 1.14 19.91
C ASN A 389 21.73 0.37 21.05
N GLU A 390 22.11 1.08 22.12
CA GLU A 390 22.68 0.48 23.34
C GLU A 390 21.72 -0.52 24.04
N TRP A 391 20.48 -0.69 23.58
CA TRP A 391 19.48 -1.64 24.10
C TRP A 391 19.38 -2.99 23.38
N TRP A 392 20.08 -3.20 22.26
CA TRP A 392 19.90 -4.41 21.43
C TRP A 392 20.55 -5.68 22.00
N TRP A 393 21.65 -5.53 22.76
CA TRP A 393 22.38 -6.66 23.38
C TRP A 393 21.52 -7.45 24.36
N TRP A 394 20.60 -6.78 25.07
CA TRP A 394 19.79 -7.41 26.11
C TRP A 394 18.53 -8.10 25.58
N SER A 395 18.01 -7.68 24.42
CA SER A 395 16.77 -8.24 23.86
C SER A 395 17.03 -9.37 22.86
N ARG A 396 18.14 -9.37 22.11
CA ARG A 396 18.42 -10.37 21.05
C ARG A 396 19.93 -10.67 20.87
N PRO A 397 20.59 -11.27 21.89
CA PRO A 397 22.04 -11.43 21.91
C PRO A 397 22.59 -12.32 20.76
N LEU A 398 21.87 -13.38 20.36
CA LEU A 398 22.34 -14.30 19.33
C LEU A 398 22.37 -13.69 17.92
N VAL A 399 21.42 -12.81 17.60
CA VAL A 399 21.35 -12.11 16.30
C VAL A 399 22.45 -11.04 16.23
N ALA A 400 22.68 -10.32 17.33
CA ALA A 400 23.77 -9.36 17.43
C ALA A 400 25.14 -10.05 17.26
N LEU A 401 25.36 -11.17 17.95
CA LEU A 401 26.62 -11.93 17.89
C LEU A 401 26.87 -12.53 16.48
N GLY A 402 25.81 -13.04 15.83
CA GLY A 402 25.88 -13.52 14.45
C GLY A 402 26.24 -12.42 13.44
N LEU A 403 25.68 -11.21 13.59
CA LEU A 403 25.97 -10.09 12.69
C LEU A 403 27.36 -9.48 12.93
N VAL A 404 27.82 -9.43 14.19
CA VAL A 404 29.20 -9.05 14.52
C VAL A 404 30.19 -10.05 13.92
N LEU A 405 29.90 -11.36 13.97
CA LEU A 405 30.74 -12.36 13.30
C LEU A 405 30.79 -12.14 11.79
N VAL A 406 29.65 -11.89 11.13
CA VAL A 406 29.61 -11.56 9.69
C VAL A 406 30.39 -10.28 9.37
N ALA A 407 30.28 -9.24 10.21
CA ALA A 407 30.99 -7.98 10.03
C ALA A 407 32.52 -8.09 10.23
N ILE A 408 32.98 -9.01 11.10
CA ILE A 408 34.40 -9.25 11.38
C ILE A 408 35.04 -10.25 10.38
N THR A 409 34.23 -11.06 9.69
CA THR A 409 34.71 -12.06 8.72
C THR A 409 35.67 -11.50 7.65
N PRO A 410 35.45 -10.29 7.08
CA PRO A 410 36.39 -9.68 6.13
C PRO A 410 37.76 -9.33 6.76
N TYR A 411 37.77 -8.90 8.03
CA TYR A 411 38.98 -8.49 8.74
C TYR A 411 39.88 -9.67 9.15
N ILE A 412 39.29 -10.81 9.50
CA ILE A 412 40.04 -12.04 9.81
C ILE A 412 40.79 -12.55 8.57
N GLY A 413 40.22 -12.37 7.37
CA GLY A 413 40.87 -12.72 6.11
C GLY A 413 42.10 -11.88 5.79
N MET A 414 42.10 -10.59 6.16
CA MET A 414 43.24 -9.69 5.95
C MET A 414 44.45 -10.02 6.86
N LEU A 415 44.20 -10.45 8.10
CA LEU A 415 45.28 -10.78 9.06
C LEU A 415 46.12 -12.00 8.65
N LYS A 416 45.57 -12.92 7.83
CA LYS A 416 46.32 -14.09 7.33
C LYS A 416 47.30 -13.76 6.19
N LEU A 417 47.09 -12.68 5.45
CA LEU A 417 47.92 -12.30 4.29
C LEU A 417 49.20 -11.53 4.67
N SER A 418 49.27 -10.96 5.87
CA SER A 418 50.45 -10.23 6.36
C SER A 418 51.68 -11.12 6.61
N LYS A 419 51.50 -12.44 6.81
CA LYS A 419 52.63 -13.34 7.13
C LYS A 419 53.31 -14.00 5.92
N ALA A 420 52.81 -13.79 4.70
CA ALA A 420 53.25 -14.58 3.54
C ALA A 420 54.35 -13.93 2.66
N HIS A 421 54.78 -12.68 2.92
CA HIS A 421 55.71 -11.96 2.02
C HIS A 421 57.09 -11.63 2.62
N VAL A 422 57.69 -12.56 3.39
CA VAL A 422 59.12 -12.47 3.73
C VAL A 422 59.80 -13.80 3.41
N LYS A 423 60.21 -13.97 2.15
CA LYS A 423 61.40 -14.70 1.65
C LYS A 423 61.18 -15.10 0.20
N LEU A 424 61.92 -14.47 -0.72
CA LEU A 424 62.78 -15.11 -1.72
C LEU A 424 63.23 -14.06 -2.76
N ALA A 425 64.38 -13.47 -2.50
CA ALA A 425 65.23 -12.85 -3.50
C ALA A 425 66.64 -13.43 -3.30
N VAL A 426 66.94 -14.55 -3.97
CA VAL A 426 68.30 -15.01 -4.32
C VAL A 426 68.18 -15.91 -5.55
N SER A 427 68.50 -15.36 -6.72
CA SER A 427 69.53 -15.80 -7.69
C SER A 427 69.30 -15.05 -9.00
#